data_AF-A0A933UFB4-F1
#
_entry.id   AF-A0A933UFB4-F1
#
_cell.length_a   1.000
_cell.length_b   1.000
_cell.length_c   1.000
_cell.angle_alpha   90.00
_cell.angle_beta   90.00
_cell.angle_gamma   90.00
#
_symmetry.space_group_name_H-M   'P 1'
#
loop_
_entity.id
_entity.type
_entity.pdbx_description
1 polymer ?
#
loop_
_entity_poly.entity_id
_entity_poly.type
_entity_poly.pdbx_seq_one_letter_code
_entity_poly.pdbx_strand_id
1 'polypeptide(L)'
;MNESTKQALPLKPEQKFEALKMLHDNQAELLRFMTTLDFRIFGGYITLQLILGSWLAEHRPDTTASQAGVAIIDGALALIAAALIYNSYKRRAEVAATFKNINAALCFTEVGAYLPSEPLLSSTSKFRAWRWWYMFGIVVAYVGIVLLLFGGLSDSSASSKKQRSKLFHERSPQRLTRSLEAKLTMRFSSIINDSYNVGVADASALPAAVAQFG
;
A
#
# COMPACT_ATOMS: atom_id res chain seq x y z
N MET A 1 -30.98 11.38 -36.91
CA MET A 1 -30.62 10.26 -36.00
C MET A 1 -31.81 10.01 -35.11
N ASN A 2 -32.59 8.97 -35.38
CA ASN A 2 -33.71 8.58 -34.52
C ASN A 2 -33.11 7.82 -33.33
N GLU A 3 -33.10 8.45 -32.15
CA GLU A 3 -32.92 7.74 -30.89
C GLU A 3 -34.05 6.72 -30.79
N SER A 4 -33.72 5.46 -31.09
CA SER A 4 -34.58 4.33 -30.80
C SER A 4 -34.68 4.26 -29.28
N THR A 5 -35.72 4.89 -28.74
CA THR A 5 -36.16 4.74 -27.36
C THR A 5 -36.46 3.26 -27.15
N LYS A 6 -35.44 2.50 -26.75
CA LYS A 6 -35.59 1.10 -26.35
C LYS A 6 -36.61 1.11 -25.23
N GLN A 7 -37.85 0.73 -25.54
CA GLN A 7 -38.90 0.57 -24.54
C GLN A 7 -38.38 -0.41 -23.51
N ALA A 8 -38.07 0.09 -22.31
CA ALA A 8 -37.64 -0.74 -21.21
C ALA A 8 -38.77 -1.73 -20.93
N LEU A 9 -38.52 -3.02 -21.17
CA LEU A 9 -39.48 -4.07 -20.88
C LEU A 9 -39.91 -3.92 -19.41
N PRO A 10 -41.21 -3.86 -19.10
CA PRO A 10 -41.69 -3.69 -17.74
C PRO A 10 -41.28 -4.91 -16.91
N LEU A 11 -40.24 -4.75 -16.08
CA LEU A 11 -39.77 -5.79 -15.17
C LEU A 11 -40.79 -6.05 -14.06
N LYS A 12 -40.97 -7.32 -13.70
CA LYS A 12 -41.79 -7.70 -12.54
C LYS A 12 -41.18 -7.15 -11.25
N PRO A 13 -41.98 -6.88 -10.20
CA PRO A 13 -41.47 -6.36 -8.92
C PRO A 13 -40.33 -7.20 -8.31
N GLU A 14 -40.45 -8.53 -8.38
CA GLU A 14 -39.43 -9.48 -7.91
C GLU A 14 -38.10 -9.32 -8.65
N GLN A 15 -38.15 -9.15 -9.98
CA GLN A 15 -36.96 -8.95 -10.80
C GLN A 15 -36.29 -7.61 -10.51
N LYS A 16 -37.07 -6.56 -10.21
CA LYS A 16 -36.53 -5.25 -9.82
C LYS A 16 -35.78 -5.34 -8.48
N PHE A 17 -36.36 -6.06 -7.52
CA PHE A 17 -35.72 -6.28 -6.22
C PHE A 17 -34.43 -7.08 -6.37
N GLU A 18 -34.45 -8.16 -7.13
CA GLU A 18 -33.26 -8.99 -7.38
C GLU A 18 -32.15 -8.19 -8.09
N ALA A 19 -32.50 -7.38 -9.09
CA ALA A 19 -31.56 -6.50 -9.77
C ALA A 19 -30.92 -5.47 -8.82
N LEU A 20 -31.72 -4.84 -7.94
CA LEU A 20 -31.21 -3.90 -6.94
C LEU A 20 -30.29 -4.58 -5.92
N LYS A 21 -30.63 -5.80 -5.49
CA LYS A 21 -29.80 -6.61 -4.60
C LYS A 21 -28.46 -6.97 -5.24
N MET A 22 -28.47 -7.49 -6.47
CA MET A 22 -27.24 -7.80 -7.21
C MET A 22 -26.38 -6.55 -7.40
N LEU A 23 -26.99 -5.40 -7.71
CA LEU A 23 -26.25 -4.14 -7.83
C LEU A 23 -25.62 -3.73 -6.50
N HIS A 24 -26.36 -3.82 -5.39
CA HIS A 24 -25.85 -3.53 -4.05
C HIS A 24 -24.63 -4.40 -3.72
N ASP A 25 -24.72 -5.71 -3.92
CA ASP A 25 -23.65 -6.65 -3.62
C ASP A 25 -22.40 -6.39 -4.48
N ASN A 26 -22.58 -6.11 -5.77
CA ASN A 26 -21.49 -5.72 -6.67
C ASN A 26 -20.80 -4.42 -6.21
N GLN A 27 -21.56 -3.40 -5.78
CA GLN A 27 -20.98 -2.16 -5.26
C GLN A 27 -20.23 -2.37 -3.95
N ALA A 28 -20.70 -3.28 -3.09
CA ALA A 28 -20.05 -3.62 -1.83
C ALA A 28 -18.72 -4.35 -2.07
N GLU A 29 -18.70 -5.28 -3.01
CA GLU A 29 -17.48 -5.97 -3.45
C GLU A 29 -16.48 -5.00 -4.06
N LEU A 30 -16.93 -4.12 -4.96
CA LEU A 30 -16.07 -3.10 -5.56
C LEU A 30 -15.43 -2.20 -4.50
N LEU A 31 -16.18 -1.81 -3.47
CA LEU A 31 -15.66 -0.98 -2.37
C LEU A 31 -14.57 -1.70 -1.56
N ARG A 32 -14.74 -3.01 -1.30
CA ARG A 32 -13.72 -3.85 -0.63
C ARG A 32 -12.48 -4.01 -1.50
N PHE A 33 -12.65 -4.26 -2.79
CA PHE A 33 -11.55 -4.37 -3.74
C PHE A 33 -10.73 -3.08 -3.81
N MET A 34 -11.39 -1.93 -3.95
CA MET A 34 -10.73 -0.62 -3.96
C MET A 34 -9.98 -0.33 -2.67
N THR A 35 -10.54 -0.71 -1.52
CA THR A 35 -9.88 -0.55 -0.23
C THR A 35 -8.60 -1.38 -0.14
N THR A 36 -8.65 -2.62 -0.61
CA THR A 36 -7.46 -3.50 -0.67
C THR A 36 -6.39 -2.94 -1.60
N LEU A 37 -6.81 -2.40 -2.75
CA LEU A 37 -5.91 -1.80 -3.73
C LEU A 37 -5.21 -0.57 -3.13
N ASP A 38 -5.94 0.31 -2.45
CA ASP A 38 -5.37 1.50 -1.81
C ASP A 38 -4.35 1.13 -0.72
N PHE A 39 -4.64 0.12 0.11
CA PHE A 39 -3.69 -0.36 1.10
C PHE A 39 -2.43 -0.94 0.46
N ARG A 40 -2.55 -1.66 -0.66
CA ARG A 40 -1.40 -2.20 -1.39
C ARG A 40 -0.54 -1.10 -2.00
N ILE A 41 -1.15 -0.09 -2.63
CA ILE A 41 -0.41 1.07 -3.18
C ILE A 41 0.29 1.83 -2.06
N PHE A 42 -0.45 2.16 -1.00
CA PHE A 42 0.10 2.94 0.12
C PHE A 42 1.22 2.17 0.82
N GLY A 43 1.01 0.90 1.15
CA GLY A 43 2.03 0.04 1.76
C GLY A 43 3.25 -0.15 0.87
N GLY A 44 3.04 -0.34 -0.44
CA GLY A 44 4.13 -0.43 -1.42
C GLY A 44 4.95 0.85 -1.51
N TYR A 45 4.29 2.01 -1.55
CA TYR A 45 4.94 3.32 -1.53
C TYR A 45 5.77 3.52 -0.25
N ILE A 46 5.20 3.27 0.93
CA ILE A 46 5.92 3.40 2.21
C ILE A 46 7.12 2.46 2.27
N THR A 47 6.97 1.22 1.79
CA THR A 47 8.08 0.25 1.77
C THR A 47 9.22 0.73 0.86
N LEU A 48 8.89 1.24 -0.33
CA LEU A 48 9.88 1.80 -1.25
C LEU A 48 10.61 3.00 -0.63
N GLN A 49 9.87 3.86 0.07
CA GLN A 49 10.42 5.02 0.78
C GLN A 49 11.39 4.61 1.90
N LEU A 50 11.07 3.57 2.67
CA LEU A 50 11.96 3.06 3.72
C LEU A 50 13.23 2.44 3.14
N ILE A 51 13.12 1.68 2.05
CA ILE A 51 14.28 1.11 1.34
C ILE A 51 15.16 2.24 0.80
N LEU A 52 14.56 3.23 0.14
CA LEU A 52 15.27 4.37 -0.40
C LEU A 52 15.96 5.16 0.72
N GLY A 53 15.23 5.49 1.80
CA GLY A 53 15.78 6.18 2.97
C GLY A 53 16.93 5.43 3.63
N SER A 54 16.82 4.09 3.77
CA SER A 54 17.91 3.24 4.29
C SER A 54 19.13 3.27 3.37
N TRP A 55 18.91 3.18 2.06
CA TRP A 55 20.00 3.21 1.08
C TRP A 55 20.73 4.56 1.08
N LEU A 56 19.99 5.67 1.16
CA LEU A 56 20.53 7.03 1.24
C LEU A 56 21.28 7.30 2.54
N ALA A 57 20.91 6.64 3.64
CA ALA A 57 21.63 6.75 4.91
C ALA A 57 23.05 6.15 4.81
N GLU A 58 23.24 5.13 3.97
CA GLU A 58 24.54 4.49 3.72
C GLU A 58 25.30 5.16 2.56
N HIS A 59 24.61 5.53 1.49
CA HIS A 59 25.17 6.00 0.21
C HIS A 59 24.77 7.43 -0.07
N ARG A 60 25.27 8.36 0.75
CA ARG A 60 24.86 9.75 0.63
C ARG A 60 25.41 10.38 -0.66
N PRO A 61 24.56 10.98 -1.52
CA PRO A 61 25.01 11.64 -2.73
C PRO A 61 25.82 12.90 -2.41
N ASP A 62 27.04 12.98 -2.93
CA ASP A 62 27.99 14.07 -2.68
C ASP A 62 27.67 15.35 -3.46
N THR A 63 26.94 15.23 -4.57
CA THR A 63 26.61 16.38 -5.43
C THR A 63 25.16 16.81 -5.24
N THR A 64 24.94 18.13 -5.21
CA THR A 64 23.59 18.73 -5.15
C THR A 64 22.73 18.33 -6.35
N ALA A 65 23.36 18.14 -7.51
CA ALA A 65 22.69 17.62 -8.71
C ALA A 65 22.14 16.20 -8.51
N SER A 66 22.92 15.30 -7.89
CA SER A 66 22.45 13.95 -7.56
C SER A 66 21.34 13.97 -6.52
N GLN A 67 21.44 14.83 -5.49
CA GLN A 67 20.38 15.02 -4.50
C GLN A 67 19.07 15.50 -5.15
N ALA A 68 19.15 16.49 -6.04
CA ALA A 68 18.00 16.98 -6.77
C ALA A 68 17.39 15.90 -7.68
N GLY A 69 18.23 15.09 -8.34
CA GLY A 69 17.78 13.97 -9.17
C GLY A 69 16.97 12.94 -8.37
N VAL A 70 17.47 12.55 -7.18
CA VAL A 70 16.75 11.64 -6.29
C VAL A 70 15.44 12.25 -5.80
N ALA A 71 15.45 13.52 -5.37
CA ALA A 71 14.24 14.21 -4.92
C ALA A 71 13.16 14.31 -6.01
N ILE A 72 13.56 14.54 -7.27
CA ILE A 72 12.62 14.59 -8.40
C ILE A 72 11.99 13.22 -8.67
N ILE A 73 12.81 12.15 -8.68
CA ILE A 73 12.31 10.78 -8.88
C ILE A 73 11.33 10.42 -7.75
N ASP A 74 11.70 10.73 -6.51
CA ASP A 74 10.85 10.47 -5.36
C ASP A 74 9.54 11.26 -5.39
N GLY A 75 9.63 12.54 -5.80
CA GLY A 75 8.47 13.40 -6.00
C GLY A 75 7.53 12.88 -7.09
N ALA A 76 8.06 12.32 -8.17
CA ALA A 76 7.26 11.68 -9.21
C ALA A 76 6.50 10.45 -8.67
N LEU A 77 7.15 9.61 -7.87
CA LEU A 77 6.51 8.47 -7.21
C LEU A 77 5.41 8.92 -6.23
N ALA A 78 5.67 9.96 -5.43
CA ALA A 78 4.70 10.55 -4.52
C ALA A 78 3.48 11.10 -5.27
N LEU A 79 3.69 11.79 -6.40
CA LEU A 79 2.61 12.31 -7.25
C LEU A 79 1.76 11.18 -7.85
N ILE A 80 2.39 10.10 -8.34
CA ILE A 80 1.68 8.94 -8.87
C ILE A 80 0.82 8.29 -7.76
N ALA A 81 1.39 8.07 -6.58
CA ALA A 81 0.66 7.52 -5.44
C ALA A 81 -0.53 8.41 -5.04
N ALA A 82 -0.33 9.72 -4.97
CA ALA A 82 -1.37 10.69 -4.67
C ALA A 82 -2.49 10.71 -5.72
N ALA A 83 -2.14 10.64 -7.01
CA ALA A 83 -3.10 10.59 -8.11
C ALA A 83 -3.97 9.32 -8.07
N LEU A 84 -3.36 8.16 -7.76
CA LEU A 84 -4.08 6.90 -7.63
C LEU A 84 -5.07 6.94 -6.46
N ILE A 85 -4.65 7.44 -5.29
CA ILE A 85 -5.53 7.61 -4.13
C ILE A 85 -6.65 8.62 -4.41
N TYR A 86 -6.36 9.70 -5.13
CA TYR A 86 -7.39 10.67 -5.52
C TYR A 86 -8.45 10.07 -6.44
N ASN A 87 -8.03 9.29 -7.44
CA ASN A 87 -8.95 8.59 -8.34
C ASN A 87 -9.79 7.55 -7.59
N SER A 88 -9.18 6.81 -6.65
CA SER A 88 -9.92 5.89 -5.78
C SER A 88 -10.97 6.64 -4.94
N TYR A 89 -10.61 7.78 -4.34
CA TYR A 89 -11.56 8.61 -3.59
C TYR A 89 -12.76 9.04 -4.44
N LYS A 90 -12.53 9.51 -5.67
CA LYS A 90 -13.62 9.92 -6.58
C LYS A 90 -14.57 8.76 -6.86
N ARG A 91 -14.03 7.58 -7.18
CA ARG A 91 -14.83 6.37 -7.41
C ARG A 91 -15.62 5.95 -6.16
N ARG A 92 -15.05 6.05 -4.95
CA ARG A 92 -15.79 5.75 -3.71
C ARG A 92 -16.96 6.70 -3.50
N ALA A 93 -16.82 7.98 -3.89
CA ALA A 93 -17.91 8.95 -3.81
C ALA A 93 -19.06 8.58 -4.78
N GLU A 94 -18.73 8.11 -5.99
CA GLU A 94 -19.71 7.59 -6.96
C GLU A 94 -20.44 6.37 -6.39
N VAL A 95 -19.71 5.39 -5.85
CA VAL A 95 -20.27 4.19 -5.19
C VAL A 95 -21.20 4.57 -4.04
N ALA A 96 -20.78 5.51 -3.18
CA ALA A 96 -21.60 6.00 -2.06
C ALA A 96 -22.90 6.68 -2.54
N ALA A 97 -22.85 7.44 -3.63
CA ALA A 97 -24.04 8.02 -4.25
C ALA A 97 -24.98 6.94 -4.79
N THR A 98 -24.44 5.90 -5.44
CA THR A 98 -25.22 4.74 -5.90
C THR A 98 -25.89 4.02 -4.74
N PHE A 99 -25.18 3.76 -3.63
CA PHE A 99 -25.77 3.18 -2.42
C PHE A 99 -26.90 4.04 -1.85
N LYS A 100 -26.73 5.36 -1.82
CA LYS A 100 -27.79 6.26 -1.37
C LYS A 100 -29.05 6.14 -2.25
N ASN A 101 -28.88 6.04 -3.57
CA ASN A 101 -30.00 5.87 -4.50
C ASN A 101 -30.69 4.51 -4.33
N ILE A 102 -29.92 3.43 -4.15
CA ILE A 102 -30.47 2.08 -3.89
C ILE A 102 -31.24 2.07 -2.55
N ASN A 103 -30.66 2.65 -1.50
CA ASN A 103 -31.29 2.69 -0.18
C ASN A 103 -32.59 3.51 -0.19
N ALA A 104 -32.63 4.61 -0.94
CA ALA A 104 -33.85 5.38 -1.15
C ALA A 104 -34.90 4.58 -1.95
N ALA A 105 -34.49 3.89 -3.02
CA ALA A 105 -35.39 3.07 -3.85
C ALA A 105 -35.99 1.86 -3.09
N LEU A 106 -35.28 1.35 -2.09
CA LEU A 106 -35.74 0.28 -1.20
C LEU A 106 -36.48 0.80 0.04
N CYS A 107 -36.73 2.12 0.15
CA CYS A 107 -37.39 2.77 1.29
C CYS A 107 -36.66 2.57 2.64
N PHE A 108 -35.36 2.27 2.66
CA PHE A 108 -34.61 2.10 3.91
C PHE A 108 -34.43 3.39 4.71
N THR A 109 -34.64 4.54 4.07
CA THR A 109 -34.59 5.86 4.69
C THR A 109 -35.95 6.35 5.20
N GLU A 110 -37.03 5.62 4.91
CA GLU A 110 -38.40 6.00 5.31
C GLU A 110 -38.77 5.37 6.65
N VAL A 111 -39.41 6.15 7.53
CA VAL A 111 -39.91 5.67 8.82
C VAL A 111 -41.14 4.80 8.59
N GLY A 112 -41.25 3.67 9.27
CA GLY A 112 -42.39 2.76 9.16
C GLY A 112 -42.32 1.77 8.00
N ALA A 113 -41.35 1.91 7.07
CA ALA A 113 -41.17 0.95 5.97
C ALA A 113 -40.72 -0.43 6.46
N TYR A 114 -39.81 -0.46 7.44
CA TYR A 114 -39.28 -1.69 8.04
C TYR A 114 -39.32 -1.69 9.57
N LEU A 115 -39.09 -0.53 10.20
CA LEU A 115 -39.15 -0.35 11.64
C LEU A 115 -40.24 0.67 12.00
N PRO A 116 -41.04 0.45 13.06
CA PRO A 116 -42.22 1.29 13.36
C PRO A 116 -41.91 2.75 13.70
N SER A 117 -40.77 3.01 14.36
CA SER A 117 -40.48 4.32 14.97
C SER A 117 -39.24 5.02 14.41
N GLU A 118 -38.45 4.36 13.56
CA GLU A 118 -37.18 4.91 13.06
C GLU A 118 -36.85 4.35 11.67
N PRO A 119 -36.06 5.07 10.85
CA PRO A 119 -35.57 4.51 9.59
C PRO A 119 -34.43 3.52 9.86
N LEU A 120 -34.31 2.49 9.02
CA LEU A 120 -33.24 1.48 9.15
C LEU A 120 -31.84 2.10 8.99
N LEU A 121 -31.72 3.09 8.10
CA LEU A 121 -30.51 3.89 7.95
C LEU A 121 -30.79 5.36 8.25
N SER A 122 -30.03 5.90 9.22
CA SER A 122 -30.01 7.35 9.44
C SER A 122 -29.44 8.05 8.20
N SER A 123 -30.15 9.04 7.67
CA SER A 123 -29.70 9.86 6.54
C SER A 123 -28.41 10.66 6.81
N THR A 124 -27.96 10.67 8.07
CA THR A 124 -26.84 11.42 8.62
C THR A 124 -25.49 10.71 8.58
N SER A 125 -25.38 9.52 7.98
CA SER A 125 -24.08 8.85 7.84
C SER A 125 -23.10 9.73 7.03
N LYS A 126 -22.16 10.36 7.74
CA LYS A 126 -21.12 11.20 7.13
C LYS A 126 -20.04 10.29 6.56
N PHE A 127 -19.87 10.33 5.24
CA PHE A 127 -18.77 9.65 4.56
C PHE A 127 -17.43 10.14 5.14
N ARG A 128 -16.76 9.28 5.92
CA ARG A 128 -15.48 9.61 6.55
C ARG A 128 -14.36 9.36 5.54
N ALA A 129 -13.94 10.42 4.86
CA ALA A 129 -12.89 10.36 3.85
C ALA A 129 -11.52 10.11 4.49
N TRP A 130 -11.00 8.88 4.42
CA TRP A 130 -9.64 8.54 4.84
C TRP A 130 -8.55 9.17 3.95
N ARG A 131 -8.94 9.82 2.84
CA ARG A 131 -8.04 10.48 1.88
C ARG A 131 -6.99 11.37 2.55
N TRP A 132 -7.40 12.16 3.54
CA TRP A 132 -6.49 13.09 4.21
C TRP A 132 -5.35 12.40 4.95
N TRP A 133 -5.61 11.23 5.56
CA TRP A 133 -4.58 10.45 6.25
C TRP A 133 -3.56 9.86 5.28
N TYR A 134 -4.03 9.33 4.14
CA TYR A 134 -3.13 8.82 3.10
C TYR A 134 -2.27 9.93 2.48
N MET A 135 -2.87 11.07 2.17
CA MET A 135 -2.14 12.22 1.64
C MET A 135 -1.11 12.74 2.64
N PHE A 136 -1.47 12.81 3.93
CA PHE A 136 -0.55 13.17 4.99
C PHE A 136 0.64 12.20 5.05
N GLY A 137 0.39 10.90 5.01
CA GLY A 137 1.46 9.89 5.00
C GLY A 137 2.41 10.04 3.80
N ILE A 138 1.88 10.29 2.60
CA ILE A 138 2.69 10.53 1.39
C ILE A 138 3.56 11.77 1.55
N VAL A 139 2.98 12.88 2.01
CA VAL A 139 3.70 14.15 2.21
C VAL A 139 4.78 14.00 3.27
N VAL A 140 4.47 13.37 4.42
CA VAL A 140 5.45 13.15 5.49
C VAL A 140 6.61 12.29 5.02
N ALA A 141 6.35 11.21 4.27
CA ALA A 141 7.42 10.37 3.72
C ALA A 141 8.32 11.13 2.74
N TYR A 142 7.72 11.88 1.81
CA TYR A 142 8.46 12.69 0.84
C TYR A 142 9.30 13.77 1.53
N VAL A 143 8.70 14.52 2.48
CA VAL A 143 9.42 15.52 3.28
C VAL A 143 10.55 14.88 4.07
N GLY A 144 10.35 13.66 4.61
CA GLY A 144 11.39 12.89 5.29
C GLY A 144 12.61 12.63 4.40
N ILE A 145 12.41 12.19 3.14
CA ILE A 145 13.50 11.99 2.18
C ILE A 145 14.19 13.31 1.83
N VAL A 146 13.41 14.37 1.58
CA VAL A 146 13.98 15.70 1.29
C VAL A 146 14.83 16.20 2.47
N LEU A 147 14.35 16.04 3.71
CA LEU A 147 15.13 16.38 4.90
C LEU A 147 16.36 15.48 5.07
N LEU A 148 16.30 14.20 4.69
CA LEU A 148 17.48 13.32 4.75
C LEU A 148 18.54 13.75 3.72
N LEU A 149 18.13 14.11 2.51
CA LEU A 149 19.00 14.61 1.45
C LEU A 149 19.71 15.91 1.87
N PHE A 150 18.94 16.93 2.27
CA PHE A 150 19.45 18.28 2.51
C PHE A 150 19.79 18.57 3.98
N GLY A 151 19.12 17.94 4.94
CA GLY A 151 19.25 18.23 6.38
C GLY A 151 20.55 17.75 7.01
N GLY A 152 21.15 16.67 6.49
CA GLY A 152 22.47 16.24 6.94
C GLY A 152 23.61 17.20 6.54
N LEU A 153 23.31 18.35 5.92
CA LEU A 153 24.27 19.46 5.77
C LEU A 153 24.73 20.01 7.14
N SER A 154 24.01 19.74 8.23
CA SER A 154 24.36 20.30 9.55
C SER A 154 25.47 19.55 10.30
N ASP A 155 25.66 18.24 10.10
CA ASP A 155 26.55 17.43 10.96
C ASP A 155 27.90 17.01 10.36
N SER A 156 28.16 17.30 9.07
CA SER A 156 29.32 16.72 8.38
C SER A 156 30.67 17.43 8.59
N SER A 157 30.73 18.59 9.24
CA SER A 157 31.99 19.33 9.36
C SER A 157 32.87 18.92 10.55
N ALA A 158 32.34 18.25 11.59
CA ALA A 158 33.07 18.05 12.85
C ALA A 158 33.47 16.59 13.18
N SER A 159 32.69 15.58 12.77
CA SER A 159 32.87 14.20 13.26
C SER A 159 33.86 13.36 12.42
N SER A 160 33.88 13.51 11.10
CA SER A 160 34.66 12.66 10.18
C SER A 160 36.19 12.79 10.36
N LYS A 161 36.70 14.00 10.67
CA LYS A 161 38.15 14.20 10.91
C LYS A 161 38.66 13.48 12.15
N LYS A 162 37.83 13.30 13.18
CA LYS A 162 38.23 12.72 14.48
C LYS A 162 38.23 11.19 14.46
N GLN A 163 37.40 10.58 13.61
CA GLN A 163 37.28 9.13 13.52
C GLN A 163 38.27 8.53 12.51
N ARG A 164 38.58 9.27 11.43
CA ARG A 164 39.62 8.87 10.47
C ARG A 164 41.03 8.93 11.07
N SER A 165 41.32 9.91 11.94
CA SER A 165 42.61 9.98 12.63
C SER A 165 42.81 8.87 13.67
N LYS A 166 41.74 8.44 14.35
CA LYS A 166 41.80 7.29 15.29
C LYS A 166 41.93 5.94 14.57
N LEU A 167 41.24 5.74 13.44
CA LEU A 167 41.32 4.48 12.69
C LEU A 167 42.68 4.27 11.99
N PHE A 168 43.34 5.34 11.56
CA PHE A 168 44.67 5.23 10.94
C PHE A 168 45.79 4.91 11.93
N HIS A 169 45.59 5.17 13.23
CA HIS A 169 46.64 4.90 14.22
C HIS A 169 46.60 3.48 14.80
N GLU A 170 45.51 2.73 14.65
CA GLU A 170 45.29 1.50 15.43
C GLU A 170 45.16 0.20 14.61
N ARG A 171 45.08 0.25 13.27
CA ARG A 171 44.95 -0.97 12.46
C ARG A 171 46.04 -1.09 11.40
N SER A 172 47.05 -1.89 11.71
CA SER A 172 47.95 -2.44 10.69
C SER A 172 47.14 -3.28 9.68
N PRO A 173 47.32 -3.08 8.37
CA PRO A 173 46.50 -3.69 7.31
C PRO A 173 46.51 -5.23 7.31
N GLN A 174 47.49 -5.85 7.98
CA GLN A 174 47.63 -7.31 8.04
C GLN A 174 46.63 -8.03 8.96
N ARG A 175 46.00 -7.34 9.94
CA ARG A 175 45.03 -8.00 10.86
C ARG A 175 43.61 -8.06 10.30
N LEU A 176 43.25 -7.15 9.39
CA LEU A 176 41.91 -7.04 8.82
C LEU A 176 41.63 -8.15 7.79
N THR A 177 42.61 -8.51 6.96
CA THR A 177 42.46 -9.57 5.94
C THR A 177 42.21 -10.93 6.57
N ARG A 178 42.97 -11.30 7.62
CA ARG A 178 42.82 -12.60 8.30
C ARG A 178 41.48 -12.76 9.03
N SER A 179 40.92 -11.68 9.58
CA SER A 179 39.62 -11.77 10.26
C SER A 179 38.44 -11.87 9.29
N LEU A 180 38.55 -11.29 8.09
CA LEU A 180 37.50 -11.33 7.09
C LEU A 180 37.42 -12.69 6.41
N GLU A 181 38.57 -13.29 6.08
CA GLU A 181 38.62 -14.64 5.51
C GLU A 181 37.98 -15.67 6.44
N ALA A 182 38.32 -15.65 7.74
CA ALA A 182 37.76 -16.58 8.72
C ALA A 182 36.24 -16.44 8.92
N LYS A 183 35.71 -15.21 8.86
CA LYS A 183 34.25 -14.97 9.00
C LYS A 183 33.48 -15.33 7.74
N LEU A 184 34.05 -15.11 6.55
CA LEU A 184 33.44 -15.50 5.28
C LEU A 184 33.34 -17.02 5.14
N THR A 185 34.39 -17.76 5.51
CA THR A 185 34.37 -19.23 5.47
C THR A 185 33.32 -19.84 6.42
N MET A 186 33.14 -19.27 7.62
CA MET A 186 32.14 -19.77 8.57
C MET A 186 30.69 -19.51 8.12
N ARG A 187 30.41 -18.37 7.47
CA ARG A 187 29.04 -18.07 7.03
C ARG A 187 28.63 -18.87 5.80
N PHE A 188 29.55 -19.09 4.86
CA PHE A 188 29.25 -19.92 3.69
C PHE A 188 28.95 -21.37 4.05
N SER A 189 29.61 -21.95 5.06
CA SER A 189 29.31 -23.32 5.49
C SER A 189 27.94 -23.48 6.15
N SER A 190 27.44 -22.46 6.86
CA SER A 190 26.13 -22.51 7.51
C SER A 190 24.98 -22.47 6.50
N ILE A 191 25.07 -21.60 5.48
CA ILE A 191 23.99 -21.41 4.49
C ILE A 191 23.80 -22.66 3.62
N ILE A 192 24.90 -23.34 3.25
CA ILE A 192 24.81 -24.58 2.46
C ILE A 192 24.15 -25.69 3.26
N ASN A 193 24.44 -25.80 4.57
CA ASN A 193 23.88 -26.87 5.39
C ASN A 193 22.39 -26.67 5.69
N ASP A 194 21.95 -25.43 5.90
CA ASP A 194 20.53 -25.13 6.13
C ASP A 194 19.67 -25.35 4.87
N SER A 195 20.24 -25.16 3.68
CA SER A 195 19.53 -25.35 2.41
C SER A 195 19.27 -26.83 2.08
N TYR A 196 20.14 -27.74 2.53
CA TYR A 196 19.96 -29.18 2.31
C TYR A 196 18.91 -29.80 3.24
N ASN A 197 18.68 -29.25 4.44
CA ASN A 197 17.74 -29.82 5.41
C ASN A 197 16.28 -29.41 5.21
N VAL A 198 15.98 -28.35 4.45
CA VAL A 198 14.60 -27.89 4.23
C VAL A 198 13.89 -28.66 3.09
N GLY A 199 14.64 -29.39 2.25
CA GLY A 199 14.09 -30.12 1.09
C GLY A 199 13.66 -31.58 1.34
N VAL A 200 13.93 -32.15 2.52
CA VAL A 200 13.72 -33.59 2.78
C VAL A 200 12.54 -33.86 3.74
N ALA A 201 12.02 -32.84 4.41
CA ALA A 201 10.97 -32.99 5.42
C ALA A 201 9.63 -32.41 4.95
N ASP A 202 8.97 -33.00 3.93
CA ASP A 202 7.48 -33.14 3.87
C ASP A 202 6.92 -33.82 2.60
N ALA A 203 7.64 -34.77 1.98
CA ALA A 203 7.08 -35.51 0.83
C ALA A 203 6.02 -36.58 1.22
N SER A 204 5.73 -36.77 2.51
CA SER A 204 4.80 -37.81 3.01
C SER A 204 3.41 -37.31 3.42
N ALA A 205 3.11 -36.01 3.29
CA ALA A 205 1.84 -35.42 3.71
C ALA A 205 1.01 -34.90 2.53
N LEU A 206 0.64 -35.78 1.60
CA LEU A 206 -0.39 -35.51 0.59
C LEU A 206 -1.72 -36.14 1.03
N PRO A 207 -2.72 -35.36 1.47
CA PRO A 207 -4.04 -35.90 1.83
C PRO A 207 -4.87 -36.26 0.59
N ALA A 208 -5.46 -37.45 0.64
CA ALA A 208 -6.32 -38.11 -0.33
C ALA A 208 -7.70 -37.43 -0.56
N ALA A 209 -7.74 -36.14 -0.87
CA ALA A 209 -8.98 -35.36 -1.01
C ALA A 209 -9.52 -35.23 -2.45
N VAL A 210 -9.07 -36.05 -3.41
CA VAL A 210 -9.47 -35.95 -4.83
C VAL A 210 -10.50 -37.03 -5.26
N ALA A 211 -11.02 -37.85 -4.34
CA ALA A 211 -11.88 -38.99 -4.67
C ALA A 211 -13.41 -38.80 -4.44
N GLN A 212 -13.93 -37.58 -4.28
CA GLN A 212 -15.37 -37.35 -4.00
C GLN A 212 -16.08 -36.31 -4.88
N PHE A 213 -15.62 -36.11 -6.12
CA PHE A 213 -16.45 -35.49 -7.16
C PHE A 213 -16.53 -36.41 -8.37
N GLY A 214 -17.42 -37.40 -8.25
CA GLY A 214 -17.94 -38.27 -9.30
C GLY A 214 -19.41 -38.51 -9.03
#